data_AF-A0A7Y4XJI9-F1
#
_entry.id   AF-A0A7Y4XJI9-F1
#
_cell.length_a   1.000
_cell.length_b   1.000
_cell.length_c   1.000
_cell.angle_alpha   90.00
_cell.angle_beta   90.00
_cell.angle_gamma   90.00
#
_symmetry.space_group_name_H-M   'P 1'
#
loop_
_entity.id
_entity.type
_entity.pdbx_description
1 polymer ?
#
loop_
_entity_poly.entity_id
_entity_poly.type
_entity_poly.pdbx_seq_one_letter_code
_entity_poly.pdbx_strand_id
1 'polypeptide(L)'
;MILNGTTQSFRFETTTAAQVDYTFDWTDKTSTTLSPGVSEGTVSAATITTGVAAPAAATYRKVGTGRWVNRSTTAAAPVRIIKTVSGTDYHASSLYTIPPGGELVYRAGVGLEVKQPDPATRIGGVAEFIKSGSASEAVGEWYLYAKDGNFPSAWAPGTPGMAGRVVSGAGGGADGGLLIPNPSAGFNYLTGWAITLSLIQAPYLFDILWLQTGIVVATITAQTVNSIAWPARDVNGSTNGDGVRIGILVTTVTTNAGTSVCTISYTNSAGLAGRTGTYTIPASAVVGTVGWFSLQAGDTGVRSVQNVTIATSLLTGAVSLIAARRLIGGAPAVVNVEFESKDKSIKIYNDSCIHLAHRAAATGAAIADGAVYFEQR
;
A
#
# COMPACT_ATOMS: atom_id res chain seq x y z
N MET A 1 -25.46 17.19 -10.48
CA MET A 1 -26.38 17.60 -9.39
C MET A 1 -27.59 18.25 -10.04
N ILE A 2 -28.80 18.14 -9.49
CA ILE A 2 -30.01 18.72 -10.10
C ILE A 2 -30.54 19.89 -9.24
N LEU A 3 -30.83 21.01 -9.88
CA LEU A 3 -31.55 22.15 -9.34
C LEU A 3 -32.93 22.21 -10.03
N ASN A 4 -34.01 22.05 -9.28
CA ASN A 4 -35.37 21.93 -9.81
C ASN A 4 -36.34 22.98 -9.26
N GLY A 5 -35.82 24.05 -8.67
CA GLY A 5 -36.61 25.17 -8.14
C GLY A 5 -35.83 26.46 -8.20
N THR A 6 -36.56 27.58 -8.27
CA THR A 6 -36.03 28.95 -8.44
C THR A 6 -35.24 29.45 -7.23
N THR A 7 -35.21 28.69 -6.15
CA THR A 7 -34.49 29.00 -4.91
C THR A 7 -33.32 28.06 -4.66
N GLN A 8 -32.97 27.19 -5.62
CA GLN A 8 -31.91 26.21 -5.47
C GLN A 8 -30.64 26.66 -6.19
N SER A 9 -29.48 26.68 -5.52
CA SER A 9 -28.21 26.99 -6.15
C SER A 9 -27.12 25.97 -5.81
N PHE A 10 -26.12 25.85 -6.70
CA PHE A 10 -24.89 25.11 -6.45
C PHE A 10 -23.82 26.13 -6.07
N ARG A 11 -23.29 25.99 -4.86
CA ARG A 11 -22.28 26.89 -4.30
C ARG A 11 -21.08 26.07 -3.84
N PHE A 12 -19.99 26.76 -3.58
CA PHE A 12 -18.83 26.15 -2.95
C PHE A 12 -18.24 27.09 -1.92
N GLU A 13 -17.63 26.51 -0.91
CA GLU A 13 -16.97 27.21 0.17
C GLU A 13 -15.47 26.99 0.09
N THR A 14 -14.70 28.07 0.11
CA THR A 14 -13.27 28.06 0.39
C THR A 14 -13.08 28.45 1.85
N THR A 15 -12.42 27.61 2.66
CA THR A 15 -12.25 27.90 4.11
C THR A 15 -10.94 28.59 4.45
N THR A 16 -10.04 28.75 3.47
CA THR A 16 -8.78 29.49 3.61
C THR A 16 -8.60 30.43 2.42
N ALA A 17 -7.75 31.45 2.58
CA ALA A 17 -7.36 32.32 1.48
C ALA A 17 -6.35 31.59 0.57
N ALA A 18 -6.78 31.29 -0.65
CA ALA A 18 -5.96 30.75 -1.73
C ALA A 18 -6.55 31.23 -3.07
N GLN A 19 -5.71 31.40 -4.10
CA GLN A 19 -6.19 31.75 -5.43
C GLN A 19 -6.75 30.50 -6.11
N VAL A 20 -8.08 30.40 -6.18
CA VAL A 20 -8.79 29.29 -6.79
C VAL A 20 -9.61 29.81 -7.96
N ASP A 21 -9.26 29.39 -9.17
CA ASP A 21 -10.14 29.58 -10.32
C ASP A 21 -11.21 28.50 -10.30
N TYR A 22 -12.44 28.85 -10.70
CA TYR A 22 -13.51 27.89 -10.86
C TYR A 22 -14.16 27.98 -12.23
N THR A 23 -14.66 26.85 -12.72
CA THR A 23 -15.49 26.77 -13.92
C THR A 23 -16.60 25.75 -13.68
N PHE A 24 -17.83 26.11 -14.03
CA PHE A 24 -18.97 25.22 -14.01
C PHE A 24 -19.62 25.19 -15.39
N ASP A 25 -20.08 24.01 -15.77
CA ASP A 25 -21.02 23.84 -16.87
C ASP A 25 -22.31 23.19 -16.38
N TRP A 26 -23.40 23.53 -17.05
CA TRP A 26 -24.69 22.92 -16.82
C TRP A 26 -25.52 22.89 -18.10
N THR A 27 -26.60 22.11 -18.05
CA THR A 27 -27.64 22.13 -19.07
C THR A 27 -28.97 22.44 -18.41
N ASP A 28 -29.63 23.48 -18.93
CA ASP A 28 -31.01 23.79 -18.64
C ASP A 28 -31.93 22.99 -19.54
N LYS A 29 -32.95 22.40 -18.93
CA LYS A 29 -34.01 21.66 -19.59
C LYS A 29 -35.34 22.32 -19.30
N THR A 30 -35.99 22.76 -20.37
CA THR A 30 -37.41 23.09 -20.36
C THR A 30 -38.22 21.93 -20.93
N SER A 31 -39.51 22.09 -21.17
CA SER A 31 -40.34 21.08 -21.83
C SER A 31 -39.92 20.81 -23.29
N THR A 32 -39.31 21.78 -23.96
CA THR A 32 -39.03 21.71 -25.41
C THR A 32 -37.58 22.00 -25.78
N THR A 33 -36.76 22.52 -24.86
CA THR A 33 -35.39 22.94 -25.16
C THR A 33 -34.37 22.41 -24.15
N LEU A 34 -33.15 22.20 -24.66
CA LEU A 34 -31.95 21.97 -23.89
C LEU A 34 -30.95 23.08 -24.20
N SER A 35 -30.56 23.86 -23.20
CA SER A 35 -29.66 25.00 -23.37
C SER A 35 -28.45 24.86 -22.44
N PRO A 36 -27.21 24.88 -22.95
CA PRO A 36 -26.04 24.88 -22.10
C PRO A 36 -25.85 26.22 -21.38
N GLY A 37 -25.18 26.20 -20.24
CA GLY A 37 -24.74 27.39 -19.53
C GLY A 37 -23.40 27.16 -18.84
N VAL A 38 -22.70 28.26 -18.55
CA VAL A 38 -21.34 28.28 -18.01
C VAL A 38 -21.20 29.41 -16.99
N SER A 39 -20.38 29.18 -15.97
CA SER A 39 -19.98 30.18 -14.97
C SER A 39 -18.52 29.97 -14.62
N GLU A 40 -17.75 31.05 -14.61
CA GLU A 40 -16.32 31.02 -14.31
C GLU A 40 -15.92 32.24 -13.50
N GLY A 41 -14.82 32.11 -12.76
CA GLY A 41 -14.30 33.20 -11.95
C GLY A 41 -13.15 32.76 -11.07
N THR A 42 -12.69 33.68 -10.22
CA THR A 42 -11.60 33.44 -9.28
C THR A 42 -12.04 33.85 -7.87
N VAL A 43 -11.65 33.05 -6.89
CA VAL A 43 -11.79 33.34 -5.46
C VAL A 43 -10.40 33.42 -4.85
N SER A 44 -10.14 34.43 -4.03
CA SER A 44 -8.84 34.64 -3.38
C SER A 44 -8.92 34.66 -1.84
N ALA A 45 -10.11 34.61 -1.28
CA ALA A 45 -10.38 34.68 0.15
C ALA A 45 -11.25 33.50 0.60
N ALA A 46 -11.28 33.23 1.91
CA ALA A 46 -12.20 32.27 2.49
C ALA A 46 -13.63 32.82 2.36
N THR A 47 -14.50 32.18 1.58
CA THR A 47 -15.86 32.65 1.32
C THR A 47 -16.74 31.55 0.74
N ILE A 48 -18.06 31.78 0.72
CA ILE A 48 -19.02 30.95 -0.01
C ILE A 48 -19.39 31.62 -1.32
N THR A 49 -18.99 31.01 -2.43
CA THR A 49 -19.21 31.53 -3.78
C THR A 49 -20.30 30.75 -4.50
N THR A 50 -21.16 31.46 -5.22
CA THR A 50 -22.18 30.84 -6.07
C THR A 50 -21.57 30.43 -7.39
N GLY A 51 -21.40 29.12 -7.59
CA GLY A 51 -20.88 28.55 -8.83
C GLY A 51 -21.95 28.48 -9.91
N VAL A 52 -23.13 27.96 -9.56
CA VAL A 52 -24.29 27.88 -10.46
C VAL A 52 -25.50 28.48 -9.77
N ALA A 53 -26.02 29.57 -10.35
CA ALA A 53 -27.21 30.24 -9.86
C ALA A 53 -28.47 29.38 -10.01
N ALA A 54 -29.57 29.82 -9.40
CA ALA A 54 -30.84 29.12 -9.52
C ALA A 54 -31.38 29.15 -10.97
N PRO A 55 -32.09 28.08 -11.39
CA PRO A 55 -32.78 28.08 -12.67
C PRO A 55 -33.96 29.06 -12.66
N ALA A 56 -34.37 29.51 -13.83
CA ALA A 56 -35.62 30.23 -14.01
C ALA A 56 -36.83 29.33 -13.70
N ALA A 57 -38.02 29.94 -13.55
CA ALA A 57 -39.26 29.19 -13.36
C ALA A 57 -39.46 28.18 -14.51
N ALA A 58 -40.07 27.04 -14.20
CA ALA A 58 -40.32 25.93 -15.14
C ALA A 58 -39.07 25.37 -15.86
N THR A 59 -37.88 25.57 -15.28
CA THR A 59 -36.61 25.06 -15.82
C THR A 59 -35.94 24.12 -14.82
N TYR A 60 -35.45 22.97 -15.31
CA TYR A 60 -34.59 22.07 -14.55
C TYR A 60 -33.14 22.26 -14.98
N ARG A 61 -32.23 22.44 -14.03
CA ARG A 61 -30.80 22.59 -14.32
C ARG A 61 -30.03 21.37 -13.85
N LYS A 62 -29.31 20.72 -14.76
CA LYS A 62 -28.38 19.64 -14.45
C LYS A 62 -26.95 20.18 -14.52
N VAL A 63 -26.29 20.30 -13.37
CA VAL A 63 -24.85 20.64 -13.31
C VAL A 63 -24.06 19.45 -13.85
N GLY A 64 -23.28 19.69 -14.90
CA GLY A 64 -22.46 18.71 -15.59
C GLY A 64 -21.11 18.55 -14.92
N THR A 65 -20.23 19.52 -15.10
CA THR A 65 -18.90 19.58 -14.45
C THR A 65 -18.77 20.81 -13.57
N GLY A 66 -18.03 20.65 -12.47
CA GLY A 66 -17.47 21.75 -11.70
C GLY A 66 -15.97 21.53 -11.57
N ARG A 67 -15.17 22.54 -11.84
CA ARG A 67 -13.71 22.48 -11.80
C ARG A 67 -13.20 23.59 -10.91
N TRP A 68 -12.27 23.28 -10.02
CA TRP A 68 -11.55 24.26 -9.20
C TRP A 68 -10.06 24.05 -9.36
N VAL A 69 -9.32 25.07 -9.75
CA VAL A 69 -7.87 25.00 -9.94
C VAL A 69 -7.21 25.92 -8.92
N ASN A 70 -6.40 25.35 -8.02
CA ASN A 70 -5.64 26.13 -7.06
C ASN A 70 -4.37 26.67 -7.74
N ARG A 71 -4.40 27.95 -8.11
CA ARG A 71 -3.26 28.66 -8.69
C ARG A 71 -2.29 29.21 -7.64
N SER A 72 -2.57 29.03 -6.35
CA SER A 72 -1.59 29.37 -5.32
C SER A 72 -0.33 28.55 -5.49
N THR A 73 0.82 29.19 -5.28
CA THR A 73 2.15 28.55 -5.32
C THR A 73 2.56 27.98 -3.96
N THR A 74 1.88 28.38 -2.87
CA THR A 74 2.28 28.03 -1.50
C THR A 74 1.13 27.58 -0.61
N ALA A 75 -0.10 28.03 -0.86
CA ALA A 75 -1.24 27.75 0.00
C ALA A 75 -2.14 26.64 -0.58
N ALA A 76 -2.46 25.64 0.24
CA ALA A 76 -3.52 24.69 -0.09
C ALA A 76 -4.90 25.34 0.05
N ALA A 77 -5.85 24.89 -0.77
CA ALA A 77 -7.22 25.42 -0.83
C ALA A 77 -8.23 24.33 -0.44
N PRO A 78 -8.76 24.32 0.79
CA PRO A 78 -9.86 23.46 1.16
C PRO A 78 -11.17 23.97 0.55
N VAL A 79 -11.81 23.12 -0.24
CA VAL A 79 -13.06 23.39 -0.96
C VAL A 79 -14.14 22.40 -0.55
N ARG A 80 -15.36 22.88 -0.30
CA ARG A 80 -16.54 22.05 -0.06
C ARG A 80 -17.69 22.50 -0.96
N ILE A 81 -18.50 21.56 -1.43
CA ILE A 81 -19.70 21.85 -2.21
C ILE A 81 -20.91 21.99 -1.31
N ILE A 82 -21.71 23.02 -1.63
CA ILE A 82 -22.93 23.37 -0.93
C ILE A 82 -24.09 23.39 -1.93
N LYS A 83 -25.20 22.76 -1.58
CA LYS A 83 -26.50 22.99 -2.23
C LYS A 83 -27.31 23.92 -1.33
N THR A 84 -27.65 25.11 -1.82
CA THR A 84 -28.59 25.98 -1.09
C THR A 84 -30.00 25.72 -1.60
N VAL A 85 -30.97 25.59 -0.70
CA VAL A 85 -32.41 25.50 -1.03
C VAL A 85 -33.16 26.50 -0.16
N SER A 86 -33.74 27.53 -0.79
CA SER A 86 -34.54 28.56 -0.09
C SER A 86 -33.79 29.20 1.08
N GLY A 87 -32.49 29.47 0.91
CA GLY A 87 -31.62 30.07 1.93
C GLY A 87 -30.98 29.09 2.91
N THR A 88 -31.38 27.82 2.91
CA THR A 88 -30.76 26.77 3.74
C THR A 88 -29.62 26.09 3.00
N ASP A 89 -28.44 26.05 3.59
CA ASP A 89 -27.26 25.39 3.05
C ASP A 89 -27.19 23.92 3.45
N TYR A 90 -27.03 23.05 2.46
CA TYR A 90 -26.81 21.62 2.63
C TYR A 90 -25.39 21.28 2.15
N HIS A 91 -24.55 20.79 3.06
CA HIS A 91 -23.19 20.39 2.76
C HIS A 91 -23.22 19.10 1.95
N ALA A 92 -23.12 19.22 0.63
CA ALA A 92 -23.25 18.10 -0.29
C ALA A 92 -21.94 17.30 -0.44
N SER A 93 -20.86 17.73 0.23
CA SER A 93 -19.59 17.03 0.28
C SER A 93 -18.84 17.27 1.59
N SER A 94 -17.86 16.41 1.89
CA SER A 94 -16.77 16.72 2.82
C SER A 94 -15.90 17.86 2.29
N LEU A 95 -14.96 18.33 3.12
CA LEU A 95 -13.93 19.29 2.72
C LEU A 95 -12.82 18.57 1.96
N TYR A 96 -12.49 19.04 0.76
CA TYR A 96 -11.40 18.53 -0.06
C TYR A 96 -10.28 19.55 -0.13
N THR A 97 -9.08 19.17 0.30
CA THR A 97 -7.91 20.05 0.24
C THR A 97 -7.22 19.92 -1.11
N ILE A 98 -7.24 20.99 -1.89
CA ILE A 98 -6.52 21.10 -3.16
C ILE A 98 -5.11 21.63 -2.88
N PRO A 99 -4.03 20.87 -3.13
CA PRO A 99 -2.66 21.38 -2.93
C PRO A 99 -2.36 22.56 -3.87
N PRO A 100 -1.31 23.36 -3.59
CA PRO A 100 -0.80 24.35 -4.55
C PRO A 100 -0.61 23.74 -5.95
N GLY A 101 -1.14 24.39 -7.00
CA GLY A 101 -1.12 23.89 -8.37
C GLY A 101 -2.10 22.75 -8.70
N GLY A 102 -2.84 22.24 -7.70
CA GLY A 102 -3.79 21.13 -7.89
C GLY A 102 -5.15 21.57 -8.44
N GLU A 103 -6.01 20.58 -8.63
CA GLU A 103 -7.36 20.72 -9.15
C GLU A 103 -8.35 19.82 -8.39
N LEU A 104 -9.59 20.27 -8.24
CA LEU A 104 -10.73 19.45 -7.84
C LEU A 104 -11.74 19.41 -9.00
N VAL A 105 -12.28 18.24 -9.30
CA VAL A 105 -13.24 18.04 -10.37
C VAL A 105 -14.49 17.34 -9.86
N TYR A 106 -15.63 17.98 -10.01
CA TYR A 106 -16.94 17.38 -9.93
C TYR A 106 -17.39 16.91 -11.31
N ARG A 107 -17.84 15.66 -11.45
CA ARG A 107 -18.50 15.15 -12.66
C ARG A 107 -19.83 14.49 -12.31
N ALA A 108 -20.89 14.88 -13.00
CA ALA A 108 -22.20 14.26 -12.84
C ALA A 108 -22.14 12.74 -13.12
N GLY A 109 -22.56 11.94 -12.14
CA GLY A 109 -22.56 10.47 -12.24
C GLY A 109 -21.27 9.78 -11.78
N VAL A 110 -20.18 10.53 -11.57
CA VAL A 110 -18.90 9.99 -11.06
C VAL A 110 -18.63 10.47 -9.64
N GLY A 111 -18.83 11.77 -9.35
CA GLY A 111 -18.54 12.36 -8.04
C GLY A 111 -17.41 13.38 -8.10
N LEU A 112 -16.65 13.48 -7.00
CA LEU A 112 -15.55 14.42 -6.81
C LEU A 112 -14.19 13.71 -6.89
N GLU A 113 -13.24 14.33 -7.59
CA GLU A 113 -11.88 13.84 -7.73
C GLU A 113 -10.89 15.00 -7.52
N VAL A 114 -9.95 14.84 -6.58
CA VAL A 114 -8.81 15.76 -6.44
C VAL A 114 -7.69 15.27 -7.35
N LYS A 115 -7.28 16.13 -8.28
CA LYS A 115 -6.10 15.95 -9.13
C LYS A 115 -4.97 16.79 -8.57
N GLN A 116 -3.87 16.16 -8.20
CA GLN A 116 -2.68 16.90 -7.81
C GLN A 116 -2.00 17.51 -9.04
N PRO A 117 -1.23 18.60 -8.90
CA PRO A 117 -0.44 19.09 -10.02
C PRO A 117 0.41 17.94 -10.57
N ASP A 118 0.43 17.75 -11.88
CA ASP A 118 1.45 16.90 -12.48
C ASP A 118 2.79 17.58 -12.19
N PRO A 119 3.71 16.95 -11.44
CA PRO A 119 5.05 17.50 -11.33
C PRO A 119 5.61 17.60 -12.75
N ALA A 120 6.23 18.74 -13.08
CA ALA A 120 6.75 19.05 -14.42
C ALA A 120 7.75 18.00 -14.97
N THR A 121 8.13 17.01 -14.15
CA THR A 121 8.79 15.78 -14.57
C THR A 121 8.36 14.64 -13.65
N ARG A 122 7.34 13.85 -14.03
CA ARG A 122 7.12 12.53 -13.39
C ARG A 122 8.23 11.59 -13.83
N ILE A 123 9.22 11.41 -12.96
CA ILE A 123 10.25 10.39 -13.16
C ILE A 123 9.64 9.09 -12.65
N GLY A 124 9.34 8.18 -13.57
CA GLY A 124 8.80 6.86 -13.26
C GLY A 124 9.74 5.75 -13.74
N GLY A 125 9.49 4.54 -13.26
CA GLY A 125 10.26 3.38 -13.67
C GLY A 125 9.44 2.10 -13.57
N VAL A 126 10.05 1.05 -14.10
CA VAL A 126 9.53 -0.31 -14.07
C VAL A 126 10.60 -1.18 -13.41
N ALA A 127 10.20 -1.95 -12.41
CA ALA A 127 11.02 -3.00 -11.83
C ALA A 127 10.40 -4.35 -12.18
N GLU A 128 10.98 -5.00 -13.18
CA GLU A 128 10.57 -6.32 -13.66
C GLU A 128 11.04 -7.43 -12.72
N PHE A 129 10.34 -8.55 -12.72
CA PHE A 129 10.75 -9.76 -12.04
C PHE A 129 10.22 -10.99 -12.77
N ILE A 130 11.02 -12.03 -12.75
CA ILE A 130 10.60 -13.39 -13.08
C ILE A 130 11.21 -14.35 -12.06
N LYS A 131 10.39 -15.22 -11.46
CA LYS A 131 10.78 -16.14 -10.40
C LYS A 131 10.20 -17.52 -10.67
N SER A 132 11.07 -18.53 -10.75
CA SER A 132 10.66 -19.93 -10.89
C SER A 132 10.55 -20.59 -9.51
N GLY A 133 9.38 -20.49 -8.90
CA GLY A 133 9.11 -21.03 -7.56
C GLY A 133 9.03 -22.54 -7.53
N SER A 134 9.40 -23.11 -6.39
CA SER A 134 9.16 -24.53 -6.09
C SER A 134 7.74 -24.76 -5.58
N ALA A 135 7.33 -26.03 -5.52
CA ALA A 135 6.06 -26.43 -4.94
C ALA A 135 5.96 -26.01 -3.47
N SER A 136 4.81 -25.46 -3.06
CA SER A 136 4.48 -25.27 -1.65
C SER A 136 4.16 -26.61 -0.99
N GLU A 137 4.42 -26.72 0.30
CA GLU A 137 4.13 -27.93 1.09
C GLU A 137 2.62 -28.21 1.17
N ALA A 138 1.80 -27.16 1.30
CA ALA A 138 0.36 -27.26 1.43
C ALA A 138 -0.37 -26.02 0.86
N VAL A 139 -1.69 -26.15 0.71
CA VAL A 139 -2.58 -25.02 0.40
C VAL A 139 -2.75 -24.15 1.64
N GLY A 140 -2.76 -22.83 1.47
CA GLY A 140 -2.89 -21.85 2.54
C GLY A 140 -1.57 -21.38 3.14
N GLU A 141 -0.49 -22.13 2.92
CA GLU A 141 0.86 -21.74 3.36
C GLU A 141 1.41 -20.56 2.56
N TRP A 142 2.26 -19.76 3.20
CA TRP A 142 2.97 -18.70 2.51
C TRP A 142 4.32 -19.19 1.99
N TYR A 143 4.70 -18.66 0.84
CA TYR A 143 5.95 -18.94 0.17
C TYR A 143 6.61 -17.64 -0.26
N LEU A 144 7.89 -17.48 0.04
CA LEU A 144 8.70 -16.35 -0.39
C LEU A 144 9.66 -16.79 -1.51
N TYR A 145 9.58 -16.11 -2.65
CA TYR A 145 10.43 -16.41 -3.82
C TYR A 145 11.88 -15.95 -3.67
N ALA A 146 12.29 -15.53 -2.47
CA ALA A 146 13.60 -14.92 -2.28
C ALA A 146 14.74 -15.87 -2.62
N LYS A 147 14.61 -17.18 -2.34
CA LYS A 147 15.62 -18.20 -2.69
C LYS A 147 15.60 -18.62 -4.17
N ASP A 148 14.54 -18.29 -4.91
CA ASP A 148 14.41 -18.70 -6.31
C ASP A 148 15.22 -17.79 -7.23
N GLY A 149 15.82 -18.38 -8.27
CA GLY A 149 16.65 -17.67 -9.23
C GLY A 149 15.87 -16.87 -10.27
N ASN A 150 16.55 -16.62 -11.39
CA ASN A 150 16.18 -15.70 -12.47
C ASN A 150 16.39 -14.23 -12.11
N PHE A 151 15.34 -13.40 -12.11
CA PHE A 151 15.48 -11.96 -12.00
C PHE A 151 14.44 -11.34 -11.05
N PRO A 152 14.85 -10.51 -10.07
CA PRO A 152 16.19 -10.39 -9.53
C PRO A 152 16.77 -11.74 -9.08
N SER A 153 18.08 -11.82 -8.96
CA SER A 153 18.77 -13.04 -8.53
C SER A 153 18.28 -13.54 -7.17
N ALA A 154 18.55 -14.81 -6.88
CA ALA A 154 18.26 -15.38 -5.57
C ALA A 154 18.96 -14.58 -4.45
N TRP A 155 18.24 -14.34 -3.35
CA TRP A 155 18.76 -13.71 -2.15
C TRP A 155 19.75 -14.65 -1.46
N ALA A 156 20.89 -14.10 -1.06
CA ALA A 156 21.83 -14.72 -0.14
C ALA A 156 21.64 -14.11 1.28
N PRO A 157 20.97 -14.80 2.22
CA PRO A 157 20.67 -14.28 3.56
C PRO A 157 21.91 -13.93 4.41
N GLY A 158 23.05 -14.57 4.13
CA GLY A 158 24.29 -14.44 4.90
C GLY A 158 24.18 -15.06 6.30
N THR A 159 25.08 -14.67 7.20
CA THR A 159 25.15 -15.16 8.59
C THR A 159 25.11 -14.02 9.63
N PRO A 160 24.08 -13.16 9.63
CA PRO A 160 23.97 -12.03 10.57
C PRO A 160 23.78 -12.41 12.05
N GLY A 161 23.65 -13.70 12.38
CA GLY A 161 23.48 -14.16 13.76
C GLY A 161 22.16 -13.74 14.41
N MET A 162 22.07 -13.91 15.73
CA MET A 162 20.86 -13.71 16.55
C MET A 162 20.28 -12.31 16.50
N ALA A 163 21.11 -11.27 16.57
CA ALA A 163 20.62 -9.89 16.50
C ALA A 163 20.11 -9.51 15.10
N GLY A 164 20.50 -10.28 14.08
CA GLY A 164 20.16 -10.05 12.70
C GLY A 164 20.78 -8.78 12.11
N ARG A 165 20.32 -8.41 10.91
CA ARG A 165 20.78 -7.25 10.14
C ARG A 165 19.60 -6.56 9.47
N VAL A 166 19.79 -5.29 9.14
CA VAL A 166 18.87 -4.55 8.28
C VAL A 166 18.98 -5.12 6.87
N VAL A 167 17.82 -5.34 6.26
CA VAL A 167 17.69 -5.73 4.85
C VAL A 167 17.47 -4.45 4.05
N SER A 168 18.14 -4.32 2.92
CA SER A 168 18.21 -3.07 2.16
C SER A 168 18.15 -3.35 0.67
N GLY A 169 17.27 -2.64 -0.03
CA GLY A 169 17.24 -2.61 -1.50
C GLY A 169 18.19 -1.57 -2.12
N ALA A 170 19.05 -0.94 -1.31
CA ALA A 170 19.95 0.13 -1.75
C ALA A 170 20.73 -0.26 -3.02
N GLY A 171 20.87 0.68 -3.95
CA GLY A 171 21.54 0.44 -5.23
C GLY A 171 20.69 -0.32 -6.26
N GLY A 172 19.39 -0.53 -6.00
CA GLY A 172 18.46 -1.14 -6.95
C GLY A 172 18.56 -2.66 -6.94
N GLY A 173 18.27 -3.30 -5.80
CA GLY A 173 18.11 -4.76 -5.70
C GLY A 173 19.13 -5.50 -4.83
N ALA A 174 19.82 -4.78 -3.93
CA ALA A 174 20.53 -5.44 -2.84
C ALA A 174 19.60 -6.39 -2.08
N ASP A 175 20.17 -7.44 -1.50
CA ASP A 175 19.42 -8.53 -0.84
C ASP A 175 18.43 -9.29 -1.75
N GLY A 176 18.60 -9.26 -3.08
CA GLY A 176 17.75 -10.03 -4.00
C GLY A 176 16.31 -9.51 -4.08
N GLY A 177 16.08 -8.29 -3.61
CA GLY A 177 14.82 -7.57 -3.79
C GLY A 177 14.68 -6.99 -5.20
N LEU A 178 13.49 -6.49 -5.52
CA LEU A 178 13.22 -5.80 -6.78
C LEU A 178 14.17 -4.63 -7.00
N LEU A 179 14.59 -4.45 -8.26
CA LEU A 179 15.55 -3.41 -8.64
C LEU A 179 14.85 -2.04 -8.73
N ILE A 180 14.50 -1.44 -7.60
CA ILE A 180 13.86 -0.12 -7.53
C ILE A 180 14.89 0.89 -7.02
N PRO A 181 15.38 1.83 -7.84
CA PRO A 181 16.31 2.85 -7.38
C PRO A 181 15.61 3.83 -6.45
N ASN A 182 16.34 4.35 -5.47
CA ASN A 182 15.88 5.46 -4.65
C ASN A 182 15.61 6.69 -5.55
N PRO A 183 14.58 7.49 -5.24
CA PRO A 183 14.31 8.71 -5.97
C PRO A 183 15.39 9.75 -5.69
N SER A 184 15.62 10.68 -6.63
CA SER A 184 16.59 11.76 -6.43
C SER A 184 16.15 12.77 -5.36
N ALA A 185 14.83 12.86 -5.12
CA ALA A 185 14.22 13.62 -4.04
C ALA A 185 12.86 12.98 -3.68
N GLY A 186 12.38 13.19 -2.45
CA GLY A 186 11.07 12.68 -2.03
C GLY A 186 11.03 11.15 -1.89
N PHE A 187 9.96 10.52 -2.38
CA PHE A 187 9.73 9.08 -2.27
C PHE A 187 9.20 8.48 -3.57
N ASN A 188 9.42 7.18 -3.75
CA ASN A 188 8.73 6.42 -4.78
C ASN A 188 7.32 6.08 -4.31
N TYR A 189 6.36 6.06 -5.22
CA TYR A 189 5.02 5.55 -5.00
C TYR A 189 4.73 4.48 -6.03
N LEU A 190 4.20 3.34 -5.56
CA LEU A 190 3.65 2.32 -6.45
C LEU A 190 2.51 2.98 -7.25
N THR A 191 2.50 2.76 -8.56
CA THR A 191 1.44 3.22 -9.47
C THR A 191 0.72 2.07 -10.14
N GLY A 192 1.35 0.90 -10.18
CA GLY A 192 0.79 -0.31 -10.72
C GLY A 192 1.63 -1.52 -10.33
N TRP A 193 1.01 -2.68 -10.32
CA TRP A 193 1.67 -3.96 -10.20
C TRP A 193 0.99 -4.94 -11.15
N ALA A 194 1.77 -5.54 -12.03
CA ALA A 194 1.32 -6.53 -12.97
C ALA A 194 2.03 -7.87 -12.71
N ILE A 195 1.30 -8.97 -12.82
CA ILE A 195 1.85 -10.31 -12.61
C ILE A 195 1.06 -11.37 -13.37
N THR A 196 1.78 -12.29 -13.99
CA THR A 196 1.28 -13.53 -14.58
C THR A 196 1.85 -14.70 -13.79
N LEU A 197 1.00 -15.69 -13.48
CA LEU A 197 1.41 -16.92 -12.80
C LEU A 197 1.12 -18.14 -13.67
N SER A 198 2.05 -19.10 -13.69
CA SER A 198 1.83 -20.40 -14.37
C SER A 198 0.93 -21.36 -13.58
N LEU A 199 0.60 -21.01 -12.33
CA LEU A 199 -0.28 -21.73 -11.43
C LEU A 199 -1.05 -20.72 -10.58
N ILE A 200 -2.35 -20.93 -10.37
CA ILE A 200 -3.15 -20.01 -9.54
C ILE A 200 -2.62 -20.05 -8.10
N GLN A 201 -2.18 -18.89 -7.64
CA GLN A 201 -1.77 -18.61 -6.26
C GLN A 201 -2.23 -17.18 -5.93
N ALA A 202 -2.18 -16.78 -4.67
CA ALA A 202 -2.46 -15.39 -4.28
C ALA A 202 -1.13 -14.66 -4.05
N PRO A 203 -0.58 -13.92 -5.04
CA PRO A 203 0.68 -13.20 -4.90
C PRO A 203 0.55 -11.94 -4.03
N TYR A 204 1.66 -11.59 -3.39
CA TYR A 204 1.82 -10.42 -2.54
C TYR A 204 3.24 -9.87 -2.66
N LEU A 205 3.38 -8.55 -2.51
CA LEU A 205 4.69 -7.90 -2.36
C LEU A 205 4.90 -7.53 -0.88
N PHE A 206 6.08 -7.88 -0.37
CA PHE A 206 6.52 -7.53 0.98
C PHE A 206 7.83 -6.76 0.90
N ASP A 207 7.90 -5.64 1.62
CA ASP A 207 9.17 -4.98 1.93
C ASP A 207 9.77 -5.65 3.17
N ILE A 208 10.95 -6.25 3.03
CA ILE A 208 11.66 -6.89 4.15
C ILE A 208 12.58 -5.83 4.79
N LEU A 209 12.41 -5.65 6.09
CA LEU A 209 13.13 -4.65 6.89
C LEU A 209 14.34 -5.24 7.61
N TRP A 210 14.23 -6.49 8.06
CA TRP A 210 15.21 -7.14 8.90
C TRP A 210 15.19 -8.65 8.70
N LEU A 211 16.37 -9.25 8.84
CA LEU A 211 16.60 -10.69 8.76
C LEU A 211 17.54 -11.12 9.89
N GLN A 212 17.19 -12.22 10.54
CA GLN A 212 18.02 -12.93 11.50
C GLN A 212 18.29 -14.35 11.04
N THR A 213 19.50 -14.84 11.32
CA THR A 213 19.90 -16.23 11.02
C THR A 213 20.60 -16.86 12.23
N GLY A 214 20.78 -18.18 12.21
CA GLY A 214 21.53 -18.90 13.24
C GLY A 214 20.70 -19.44 14.39
N ILE A 215 19.36 -19.50 14.26
CA ILE A 215 18.53 -20.18 15.25
C ILE A 215 18.99 -21.63 15.33
N VAL A 216 19.30 -22.10 16.53
CA VAL A 216 19.64 -23.50 16.76
C VAL A 216 18.33 -24.28 16.82
N VAL A 217 18.01 -24.99 15.74
CA VAL A 217 16.70 -25.64 15.56
C VAL A 217 16.41 -26.80 16.52
N ALA A 218 17.44 -27.30 17.21
CA ALA A 218 17.33 -28.33 18.23
C ALA A 218 17.15 -27.76 19.65
N THR A 219 17.39 -26.46 19.84
CA THR A 219 17.28 -25.83 21.16
C THR A 219 15.84 -25.43 21.45
N ILE A 220 15.27 -26.10 22.46
CA ILE A 220 13.87 -25.93 22.88
C ILE A 220 13.66 -24.93 24.02
N THR A 221 14.74 -24.34 24.54
CA THR A 221 14.69 -23.21 25.47
C THR A 221 14.67 -21.89 24.69
N ALA A 222 14.33 -20.80 25.38
CA ALA A 222 14.36 -19.48 24.77
C ALA A 222 15.77 -19.13 24.29
N GLN A 223 15.88 -18.76 23.02
CA GLN A 223 17.09 -18.24 22.40
C GLN A 223 16.97 -16.72 22.31
N THR A 224 17.95 -16.01 22.87
CA THR A 224 17.97 -14.55 22.84
C THR A 224 18.24 -14.05 21.43
N VAL A 225 17.31 -13.27 20.90
CA VAL A 225 17.40 -12.61 19.60
C VAL A 225 17.94 -11.20 19.79
N ASN A 226 17.27 -10.39 20.63
CA ASN A 226 17.54 -8.95 20.80
C ASN A 226 17.82 -8.26 19.47
N SER A 227 16.79 -8.21 18.62
CA SER A 227 16.91 -7.66 17.27
C SER A 227 17.49 -6.24 17.29
N ILE A 228 18.38 -5.95 16.34
CA ILE A 228 18.84 -4.56 16.12
C ILE A 228 17.68 -3.63 15.78
N ALA A 229 17.92 -2.32 15.82
CA ALA A 229 16.95 -1.33 15.37
C ALA A 229 16.60 -1.52 13.88
N TRP A 230 15.31 -1.46 13.57
CA TRP A 230 14.81 -1.59 12.20
C TRP A 230 14.75 -0.22 11.50
N PRO A 231 14.88 -0.19 10.16
CA PRO A 231 14.80 1.05 9.40
C PRO A 231 13.41 1.68 9.49
N ALA A 232 13.34 2.99 9.22
CA ALA A 232 12.11 3.78 9.25
C ALA A 232 11.17 3.51 8.05
N ARG A 233 10.79 2.24 7.87
CA ARG A 233 9.96 1.73 6.76
C ARG A 233 8.74 0.99 7.27
N ASP A 234 8.24 1.33 8.45
CA ASP A 234 6.90 0.90 8.86
C ASP A 234 5.81 1.61 8.02
N VAL A 235 4.53 1.33 8.24
CA VAL A 235 3.46 1.92 7.41
C VAL A 235 3.41 3.46 7.48
N ASN A 236 3.90 4.05 8.57
CA ASN A 236 3.92 5.50 8.81
C ASN A 236 5.29 6.14 8.54
N GLY A 237 6.28 5.36 8.12
CA GLY A 237 7.64 5.84 7.86
C GLY A 237 8.45 6.08 9.12
N SER A 238 8.15 5.34 10.19
CA SER A 238 8.82 5.40 11.48
C SER A 238 9.53 4.09 11.80
N THR A 239 10.30 4.08 12.89
CA THR A 239 10.94 2.87 13.45
C THR A 239 10.08 2.21 14.52
N ASN A 240 8.83 2.66 14.71
CA ASN A 240 7.96 2.11 15.74
C ASN A 240 7.43 0.74 15.37
N GLY A 241 7.35 0.40 14.08
CA GLY A 241 7.03 -0.95 13.62
C GLY A 241 5.54 -1.17 13.38
N ASP A 242 4.77 -0.11 13.16
CA ASP A 242 3.36 -0.23 12.83
C ASP A 242 3.14 -0.96 11.49
N GLY A 243 2.25 -1.95 11.48
CA GLY A 243 2.04 -2.82 10.32
C GLY A 243 3.20 -3.75 9.94
N VAL A 244 4.29 -3.79 10.73
CA VAL A 244 5.39 -4.73 10.54
C VAL A 244 5.03 -6.08 11.17
N ARG A 245 5.12 -7.13 10.37
CA ARG A 245 4.88 -8.52 10.78
C ARG A 245 6.18 -9.26 10.94
N ILE A 246 6.20 -10.22 11.84
CA ILE A 246 7.30 -11.18 11.98
C ILE A 246 6.89 -12.49 11.35
N GLY A 247 7.81 -13.04 10.55
CA GLY A 247 7.67 -14.35 9.95
C GLY A 247 8.85 -15.24 10.29
N ILE A 248 8.60 -16.54 10.44
CA ILE A 248 9.64 -17.55 10.37
C ILE A 248 9.82 -17.93 8.89
N LEU A 249 11.03 -17.75 8.36
CA LEU A 249 11.42 -18.15 7.02
C LEU A 249 12.23 -19.43 7.08
N VAL A 250 11.79 -20.45 6.35
CA VAL A 250 12.52 -21.71 6.23
C VAL A 250 13.59 -21.57 5.16
N THR A 251 14.84 -21.61 5.58
CA THR A 251 16.03 -21.44 4.72
C THR A 251 16.68 -22.78 4.34
N THR A 252 16.37 -23.85 5.07
CA THR A 252 16.69 -25.23 4.72
C THR A 252 15.56 -26.11 5.26
N VAL A 253 15.15 -27.10 4.46
CA VAL A 253 14.00 -27.98 4.75
C VAL A 253 14.06 -28.53 6.17
N THR A 254 12.95 -28.44 6.91
CA THR A 254 12.83 -29.01 8.26
C THR A 254 12.31 -30.44 8.19
N THR A 255 12.63 -31.27 9.19
CA THR A 255 12.25 -32.70 9.19
C THR A 255 11.75 -33.16 10.57
N ASN A 256 10.97 -32.32 11.25
CA ASN A 256 10.37 -32.65 12.54
C ASN A 256 9.33 -33.78 12.42
N ALA A 257 9.26 -34.65 13.43
CA ALA A 257 8.32 -35.77 13.44
C ALA A 257 6.83 -35.34 13.49
N GLY A 258 6.56 -34.12 13.95
CA GLY A 258 5.24 -33.54 14.06
C GLY A 258 5.32 -32.02 14.11
N THR A 259 4.19 -31.33 14.15
CA THR A 259 4.16 -29.85 14.20
C THR A 259 4.86 -29.33 15.47
N SER A 260 5.48 -28.15 15.35
CA SER A 260 6.19 -27.50 16.47
C SER A 260 5.68 -26.08 16.64
N VAL A 261 5.27 -25.70 17.85
CA VAL A 261 4.89 -24.32 18.13
C VAL A 261 6.17 -23.50 18.30
N CYS A 262 6.31 -22.47 17.49
CA CYS A 262 7.30 -21.43 17.67
C CYS A 262 6.65 -20.24 18.38
N THR A 263 7.32 -19.73 19.41
CA THR A 263 6.90 -18.56 20.17
C THR A 263 7.97 -17.49 20.11
N ILE A 264 7.58 -16.24 19.89
CA ILE A 264 8.46 -15.08 20.06
C ILE A 264 7.99 -14.22 21.22
N SER A 265 8.94 -13.59 21.91
CA SER A 265 8.66 -12.44 22.77
C SER A 265 9.07 -11.16 22.06
N TYR A 266 8.22 -10.15 22.05
CA TYR A 266 8.44 -8.92 21.29
C TYR A 266 7.97 -7.65 22.03
N THR A 267 8.43 -6.51 21.53
CA THR A 267 7.90 -5.18 21.87
C THR A 267 7.01 -4.71 20.73
N ASN A 268 5.76 -4.34 21.00
CA ASN A 268 4.81 -3.95 19.96
C ASN A 268 5.06 -2.52 19.43
N SER A 269 4.28 -2.15 18.42
CA SER A 269 4.34 -0.82 17.78
C SER A 269 4.10 0.34 18.73
N ALA A 270 3.28 0.15 19.78
CA ALA A 270 3.01 1.14 20.83
C ALA A 270 4.11 1.21 21.91
N GLY A 271 5.14 0.37 21.84
CA GLY A 271 6.27 0.36 22.78
C GLY A 271 6.03 -0.46 24.05
N LEU A 272 4.99 -1.29 24.10
CA LEU A 272 4.77 -2.22 25.20
C LEU A 272 5.63 -3.48 24.99
N ALA A 273 6.50 -3.75 25.96
CA ALA A 273 7.37 -4.92 25.99
C ALA A 273 6.65 -6.15 26.58
N GLY A 274 7.24 -7.34 26.40
CA GLY A 274 6.75 -8.58 27.01
C GLY A 274 5.54 -9.20 26.30
N ARG A 275 5.25 -8.78 25.06
CA ARG A 275 4.19 -9.34 24.23
C ARG A 275 4.64 -10.66 23.63
N THR A 276 3.70 -11.54 23.30
CA THR A 276 4.01 -12.86 22.75
C THR A 276 3.27 -13.11 21.45
N GLY A 277 3.94 -13.82 20.53
CA GLY A 277 3.37 -14.21 19.25
C GLY A 277 3.68 -15.67 18.95
N THR A 278 2.74 -16.36 18.32
CA THR A 278 2.86 -17.80 18.06
C THR A 278 2.65 -18.15 16.60
N TYR A 279 3.39 -19.15 16.12
CA TYR A 279 3.17 -19.80 14.83
C TYR A 279 3.43 -21.29 14.98
N THR A 280 2.63 -22.11 14.32
CA THR A 280 2.82 -23.57 14.30
C THR A 280 3.59 -23.94 13.05
N ILE A 281 4.86 -24.32 13.23
CA ILE A 281 5.70 -24.86 12.16
C ILE A 281 5.14 -26.24 11.79
N PRO A 282 4.90 -26.52 10.50
CA PRO A 282 4.45 -27.83 10.06
C PRO A 282 5.54 -28.89 10.26
N ALA A 283 5.18 -30.17 10.12
CA ALA A 283 6.11 -31.29 10.34
C ALA A 283 7.28 -31.28 9.36
N SER A 284 7.07 -30.82 8.12
CA SER A 284 8.11 -30.80 7.09
C SER A 284 8.01 -29.56 6.21
N ALA A 285 8.52 -28.44 6.70
CA ALA A 285 8.49 -27.20 5.96
C ALA A 285 9.55 -27.19 4.84
N VAL A 286 9.12 -26.93 3.61
CA VAL A 286 10.04 -26.77 2.47
C VAL A 286 10.76 -25.42 2.51
N VAL A 287 11.90 -25.32 1.83
CA VAL A 287 12.64 -24.05 1.71
C VAL A 287 11.81 -22.99 0.99
N GLY A 288 11.76 -21.78 1.57
CA GLY A 288 10.92 -20.67 1.10
C GLY A 288 9.58 -20.56 1.82
N THR A 289 9.16 -21.56 2.61
CA THR A 289 7.97 -21.45 3.45
C THR A 289 8.12 -20.30 4.46
N VAL A 290 7.07 -19.48 4.58
CA VAL A 290 6.99 -18.41 5.57
C VAL A 290 5.81 -18.63 6.50
N GLY A 291 6.07 -18.64 7.81
CA GLY A 291 5.05 -18.68 8.84
C GLY A 291 4.90 -17.32 9.52
N TRP A 292 3.80 -16.61 9.28
CA TRP A 292 3.55 -15.34 9.97
C TRP A 292 3.02 -15.58 11.39
N PHE A 293 3.66 -14.97 12.38
CA PHE A 293 3.23 -15.08 13.77
C PHE A 293 1.86 -14.41 13.99
N SER A 294 1.00 -15.09 14.73
CA SER A 294 -0.21 -14.48 15.31
C SER A 294 0.21 -13.64 16.50
N LEU A 295 0.08 -12.32 16.35
CA LEU A 295 0.42 -11.36 17.42
C LEU A 295 -0.65 -11.39 18.52
N GLN A 296 -0.27 -10.98 19.72
CA GLN A 296 -1.21 -10.80 20.82
C GLN A 296 -2.32 -9.82 20.43
N ALA A 297 -3.55 -10.08 20.91
CA ALA A 297 -4.70 -9.28 20.57
C ALA A 297 -4.47 -7.77 20.83
N GLY A 298 -4.90 -6.96 19.87
CA GLY A 298 -4.74 -5.50 19.88
C GLY A 298 -3.41 -4.98 19.33
N ASP A 299 -2.43 -5.84 19.03
CA ASP A 299 -1.18 -5.40 18.43
C ASP A 299 -1.31 -5.20 16.91
N THR A 300 -0.86 -4.05 16.43
CA THR A 300 -0.89 -3.68 15.00
C THR A 300 0.43 -3.94 14.29
N GLY A 301 1.50 -4.18 15.04
CA GLY A 301 2.82 -4.45 14.51
C GLY A 301 3.85 -4.65 15.60
N VAL A 302 5.06 -5.00 15.17
CA VAL A 302 6.19 -5.32 16.04
C VAL A 302 7.29 -4.28 15.84
N ARG A 303 7.90 -3.84 16.94
CA ARG A 303 9.05 -2.93 16.94
C ARG A 303 10.38 -3.66 17.01
N SER A 304 10.44 -4.73 17.79
CA SER A 304 11.64 -5.53 18.03
C SER A 304 11.29 -6.90 18.59
N VAL A 305 12.18 -7.88 18.39
CA VAL A 305 12.06 -9.25 18.89
C VAL A 305 13.14 -9.49 19.96
N GLN A 306 12.73 -9.94 21.14
CA GLN A 306 13.63 -10.22 22.27
C GLN A 306 14.10 -11.68 22.26
N ASN A 307 13.19 -12.65 22.07
CA ASN A 307 13.52 -14.08 22.12
C ASN A 307 12.68 -14.87 21.13
N VAL A 308 13.18 -16.05 20.78
CA VAL A 308 12.47 -17.09 20.04
C VAL A 308 12.60 -18.42 20.79
N THR A 309 11.52 -19.18 20.84
CA THR A 309 11.47 -20.50 21.47
C THR A 309 10.79 -21.45 20.50
N ILE A 310 11.43 -22.58 20.21
CA ILE A 310 10.85 -23.68 19.43
C ILE A 310 10.43 -24.75 20.43
N ALA A 311 9.17 -25.17 20.45
CA ALA A 311 8.66 -26.09 21.47
C ALA A 311 9.24 -27.50 21.35
N THR A 312 9.48 -27.96 20.12
CA THR A 312 10.08 -29.27 19.82
C THR A 312 11.14 -29.13 18.73
N SER A 313 12.26 -29.84 18.88
CA SER A 313 13.37 -29.84 17.92
C SER A 313 12.88 -30.04 16.48
N LEU A 314 13.40 -29.25 15.53
CA LEU A 314 13.10 -29.44 14.11
C LEU A 314 13.92 -30.58 13.47
N LEU A 315 14.73 -31.28 14.28
CA LEU A 315 15.73 -32.29 13.92
C LEU A 315 16.84 -31.76 12.99
N THR A 316 16.46 -31.36 11.79
CA THR A 316 17.35 -30.83 10.76
C THR A 316 16.77 -29.56 10.15
N GLY A 317 17.53 -28.92 9.26
CA GLY A 317 17.12 -27.70 8.59
C GLY A 317 17.57 -26.44 9.32
N ALA A 318 17.17 -25.31 8.76
CA ALA A 318 17.55 -23.99 9.22
C ALA A 318 16.38 -23.03 9.00
N VAL A 319 16.06 -22.29 10.06
CA VAL A 319 15.01 -21.27 10.04
C VAL A 319 15.61 -19.92 10.43
N SER A 320 14.98 -18.87 9.91
CA SER A 320 15.36 -17.48 10.07
C SER A 320 14.14 -16.67 10.49
N LEU A 321 14.31 -15.58 11.22
CA LEU A 321 13.24 -14.61 11.42
C LEU A 321 13.37 -13.47 10.41
N ILE A 322 12.24 -13.03 9.88
CA ILE A 322 12.15 -11.84 9.04
C ILE A 322 11.13 -10.86 9.63
N ALA A 323 11.43 -9.57 9.53
CA ALA A 323 10.47 -8.50 9.76
C ALA A 323 10.09 -7.88 8.42
N ALA A 324 8.80 -7.83 8.11
CA ALA A 324 8.33 -7.38 6.81
C ALA A 324 7.03 -6.57 6.90
N ARG A 325 6.89 -5.62 5.98
CA ARG A 325 5.66 -4.87 5.75
C ARG A 325 5.04 -5.30 4.44
N ARG A 326 3.76 -5.66 4.47
CA ARG A 326 2.98 -5.95 3.26
C ARG A 326 2.72 -4.67 2.48
N LEU A 327 3.01 -4.65 1.19
CA LEU A 327 2.72 -3.52 0.30
C LEU A 327 1.38 -3.72 -0.40
N ILE A 328 1.28 -4.72 -1.26
CA ILE A 328 0.11 -5.01 -2.07
C ILE A 328 -0.07 -6.51 -2.22
N GLY A 329 -1.27 -6.93 -2.60
CA GLY A 329 -1.55 -8.31 -2.98
C GLY A 329 -2.84 -8.41 -3.77
N GLY A 330 -2.99 -9.50 -4.49
CA GLY A 330 -4.12 -9.78 -5.35
C GLY A 330 -4.17 -11.26 -5.67
N ALA A 331 -5.32 -11.76 -6.12
CA ALA A 331 -5.46 -13.15 -6.54
C ALA A 331 -5.88 -13.15 -8.02
N PRO A 332 -5.00 -13.54 -8.96
CA PRO A 332 -5.39 -13.77 -10.35
C PRO A 332 -6.45 -14.88 -10.42
N ALA A 333 -7.45 -14.69 -11.27
CA ALA A 333 -8.52 -15.67 -11.47
C ALA A 333 -8.16 -16.74 -12.52
N VAL A 334 -7.13 -16.50 -13.34
CA VAL A 334 -6.75 -17.33 -14.49
C VAL A 334 -5.22 -17.46 -14.54
N VAL A 335 -4.72 -18.67 -14.84
CA VAL A 335 -3.29 -18.89 -15.10
C VAL A 335 -2.87 -18.29 -16.44
N ASN A 336 -1.60 -17.91 -16.59
CA ASN A 336 -1.01 -17.43 -17.85
C ASN A 336 -1.71 -16.19 -18.45
N VAL A 337 -2.48 -15.47 -17.64
CA VAL A 337 -3.07 -14.17 -17.97
C VAL A 337 -2.56 -13.17 -16.95
N GLU A 338 -2.18 -11.98 -17.43
CA GLU A 338 -1.72 -10.90 -16.56
C GLU A 338 -2.86 -10.40 -15.67
N PHE A 339 -2.56 -10.35 -14.37
CA PHE A 339 -3.34 -9.62 -13.39
C PHE A 339 -2.68 -8.26 -13.15
N GLU A 340 -3.46 -7.20 -13.23
CA GLU A 340 -3.00 -5.83 -12.98
C GLU A 340 -3.73 -5.22 -11.78
N SER A 341 -2.99 -4.60 -10.88
CA SER A 341 -3.51 -3.78 -9.79
C SER A 341 -2.95 -2.38 -9.90
N LYS A 342 -3.84 -1.37 -9.98
CA LYS A 342 -3.50 0.04 -10.04
C LYS A 342 -3.80 0.69 -8.70
N ASP A 343 -2.80 0.76 -7.84
CA ASP A 343 -2.85 1.60 -6.64
C ASP A 343 -1.77 2.68 -6.79
N LYS A 344 -2.13 3.93 -6.53
CA LYS A 344 -1.25 5.10 -6.63
C LYS A 344 -0.84 5.67 -5.27
N SER A 345 -1.18 4.97 -4.19
CA SER A 345 -1.14 5.49 -2.82
C SER A 345 -0.10 4.78 -1.94
N ILE A 346 0.43 3.65 -2.38
CA ILE A 346 1.39 2.86 -1.60
C ILE A 346 2.77 3.47 -1.76
N LYS A 347 3.29 4.03 -0.66
CA LYS A 347 4.62 4.60 -0.58
C LYS A 347 5.70 3.51 -0.54
N ILE A 348 6.68 3.62 -1.43
CA ILE A 348 7.90 2.82 -1.43
C ILE A 348 9.00 3.68 -0.80
N TYR A 349 9.52 3.21 0.33
CA TYR A 349 10.49 3.98 1.10
C TYR A 349 11.89 3.79 0.51
N ASN A 350 12.78 4.73 0.80
CA ASN A 350 14.18 4.59 0.40
C ASN A 350 14.76 3.30 0.99
N ASP A 351 15.51 2.58 0.16
CA ASP A 351 16.13 1.29 0.49
C ASP A 351 15.12 0.17 0.81
N SER A 352 13.85 0.31 0.41
CA SER A 352 12.86 -0.78 0.47
C SER A 352 13.39 -2.02 -0.27
N CYS A 353 13.37 -3.17 0.39
CA CYS A 353 13.80 -4.45 -0.19
C CYS A 353 12.57 -5.31 -0.47
N ILE A 354 12.01 -5.14 -1.67
CA ILE A 354 10.72 -5.72 -2.01
C ILE A 354 10.90 -7.12 -2.57
N HIS A 355 10.23 -8.11 -1.98
CA HIS A 355 10.19 -9.48 -2.45
C HIS A 355 8.77 -9.91 -2.79
N LEU A 356 8.68 -10.77 -3.81
CA LEU A 356 7.47 -11.50 -4.13
C LEU A 356 7.28 -12.67 -3.17
N ALA A 357 6.06 -12.79 -2.65
CA ALA A 357 5.57 -13.96 -1.96
C ALA A 357 4.22 -14.37 -2.56
N HIS A 358 3.77 -15.58 -2.25
CA HIS A 358 2.38 -15.96 -2.46
C HIS A 358 1.81 -16.65 -1.24
N ARG A 359 0.49 -16.67 -1.15
CA ARG A 359 -0.25 -17.67 -0.38
C ARG A 359 -0.72 -18.75 -1.34
N ALA A 360 -0.30 -19.99 -1.10
CA ALA A 360 -0.55 -21.10 -2.00
C ALA A 360 -2.05 -21.41 -2.09
N ALA A 361 -2.59 -21.46 -3.30
CA ALA A 361 -3.93 -22.01 -3.57
C ALA A 361 -3.86 -23.45 -4.10
N ALA A 362 -2.68 -23.90 -4.51
CA ALA A 362 -2.34 -25.24 -4.98
C ALA A 362 -0.85 -25.52 -4.69
N THR A 363 -0.45 -26.80 -4.68
CA THR A 363 0.89 -27.28 -4.27
C THR A 363 1.83 -27.58 -5.44
N GLY A 364 1.68 -26.89 -6.57
CA GLY A 364 2.58 -27.04 -7.72
C GLY A 364 3.70 -26.00 -7.72
N ALA A 365 4.78 -26.30 -8.45
CA ALA A 365 5.76 -25.29 -8.82
C ALA A 365 5.10 -24.21 -9.69
N ALA A 366 5.48 -22.94 -9.49
CA ALA A 366 4.85 -21.82 -10.16
C ALA A 366 5.90 -20.80 -10.61
N ILE A 367 5.85 -20.46 -11.89
CA ILE A 367 6.58 -19.32 -12.43
C ILE A 367 5.72 -18.08 -12.19
N ALA A 368 6.34 -17.05 -11.63
CA ALA A 368 5.78 -15.72 -11.51
C ALA A 368 6.59 -14.77 -12.36
N ASP A 369 5.92 -14.08 -13.28
CA ASP A 369 6.51 -13.09 -14.19
C ASP A 369 5.71 -11.79 -14.09
N GLY A 370 6.36 -10.64 -14.05
CA GLY A 370 5.64 -9.39 -13.91
C GLY A 370 6.53 -8.19 -13.63
N ALA A 371 5.89 -7.10 -13.23
CA ALA A 371 6.55 -5.84 -12.98
C ALA A 371 5.85 -4.97 -11.93
N VAL A 372 6.64 -4.18 -11.22
CA VAL A 372 6.18 -3.07 -10.37
C VAL A 372 6.43 -1.76 -11.10
N TYR A 373 5.36 -0.99 -11.27
CA TYR A 373 5.41 0.36 -11.80
C TYR A 373 5.44 1.35 -10.64
N PHE A 374 6.35 2.31 -10.71
CA PHE A 374 6.49 3.34 -9.68
C PHE A 374 6.75 4.70 -10.28
N GLU A 375 6.39 5.74 -9.52
CA GLU A 375 6.70 7.13 -9.85
C GLU A 375 7.27 7.86 -8.63
N GLN A 376 8.20 8.77 -8.89
CA GLN A 376 8.77 9.66 -7.89
C GLN A 376 7.77 10.79 -7.61
N ARG A 377 7.56 11.10 -6.33
CA ARG A 377 6.75 12.24 -5.89
C ARG A 377 7.36 12.99 -4.72
#